data_AF-A0AAJ2BCI3-F1
#
_entry.id   AF-A0AAJ2BCI3-F1
#
_cell.length_a   1.000
_cell.length_b   1.000
_cell.length_c   1.000
_cell.angle_alpha   90.00
_cell.angle_beta   90.00
_cell.angle_gamma   90.00
#
_symmetry.space_group_name_H-M   'P 1'
#
loop_
_entity.id
_entity.type
_entity.pdbx_description
1 polymer ?
#
loop_
_entity_poly.entity_id
_entity_poly.type
_entity_poly.pdbx_seq_one_letter_code
_entity_poly.pdbx_strand_id
1 'polypeptide(L)'
;MIMLENLSAQITPFTLRRVSERFGEEPELRSLLLERDDLPADVRHTLVLLVGEALASAGIVGQVITAARARQIVQDASEAAVTLIAGEASGQERSYLVEHLRRHSQLTPAFLLQLLCTGKLDFFSEAMSNLSGLEERRVRSILATGRNHAVKALYQSSGLSGSALEVFIEATRLWRQAAEMPYGGAIQQVAERLLGTFSNAESDTNVYEMMSMIEKLLIVDQRQRARSFAEELIAEAA
;
A
#
# COMPACT_ATOMS: atom_id res chain seq x y z
N MET A 1 -3.28 15.03 -28.11
CA MET A 1 -4.66 15.11 -27.60
C MET A 1 -5.59 14.11 -28.28
N ILE A 2 -5.78 14.15 -29.60
CA ILE A 2 -6.74 13.29 -30.34
C ILE A 2 -6.67 11.77 -30.04
N MET A 3 -5.49 11.21 -29.74
CA MET A 3 -5.37 9.77 -29.39
C MET A 3 -5.82 9.43 -27.95
N LEU A 4 -5.76 10.36 -27.00
CA LEU A 4 -6.18 10.15 -25.61
C LEU A 4 -7.69 10.37 -25.44
N GLU A 5 -8.28 11.24 -26.26
CA GLU A 5 -9.74 11.45 -26.34
C GLU A 5 -10.47 10.20 -26.87
N ASN A 6 -9.77 9.33 -27.60
CA ASN A 6 -10.31 8.06 -28.04
C ASN A 6 -10.02 6.95 -26.99
N LEU A 7 -10.96 6.75 -26.07
CA LEU A 7 -10.87 5.71 -25.03
C LEU A 7 -10.76 4.28 -25.60
N SER A 8 -11.18 4.04 -26.85
CA SER A 8 -11.05 2.73 -27.51
C SER A 8 -9.67 2.51 -28.16
N ALA A 9 -8.81 3.53 -28.21
CA ALA A 9 -7.46 3.39 -28.74
C ALA A 9 -6.63 2.49 -27.82
N GLN A 10 -6.06 1.43 -28.38
CA GLN A 10 -5.10 0.58 -27.68
C GLN A 10 -3.75 1.29 -27.60
N ILE A 11 -3.44 1.85 -26.43
CA ILE A 11 -2.20 2.55 -26.19
C ILE A 11 -1.27 1.62 -25.41
N THR A 12 -0.02 1.49 -25.85
CA THR A 12 0.93 0.62 -25.15
C THR A 12 1.25 1.17 -23.75
N PRO A 13 1.53 0.31 -22.75
CA PRO A 13 1.96 0.73 -21.42
C PRO A 13 3.15 1.70 -21.44
N PHE A 14 4.10 1.49 -22.35
CA PHE A 14 5.25 2.38 -22.54
C PHE A 14 4.82 3.80 -22.92
N THR A 15 3.89 3.93 -23.88
CA THR A 15 3.37 5.23 -24.29
C THR A 15 2.62 5.90 -23.14
N LEU A 16 1.76 5.17 -22.41
CA LEU A 16 1.02 5.72 -21.26
C LEU A 16 1.95 6.29 -20.19
N ARG A 17 3.04 5.57 -19.85
CA ARG A 17 4.10 6.08 -18.94
C ARG A 17 4.72 7.37 -19.46
N ARG A 18 5.06 7.43 -20.74
CA ARG A 18 5.67 8.62 -21.35
C ARG A 18 4.73 9.82 -21.36
N VAL A 19 3.43 9.62 -21.59
CA VAL A 19 2.49 10.75 -21.52
C VAL A 19 2.22 11.15 -20.08
N SER A 20 2.13 10.22 -19.12
CA SER A 20 1.95 10.58 -17.71
C SER A 20 3.16 11.34 -17.15
N GLU A 21 4.38 10.94 -17.50
CA GLU A 21 5.62 11.64 -17.12
C GLU A 21 5.67 13.08 -17.65
N ARG A 22 5.18 13.30 -18.89
CA ARG A 22 5.31 14.59 -19.57
C ARG A 22 4.14 15.53 -19.32
N PHE A 23 2.95 14.98 -19.12
CA PHE A 23 1.69 15.73 -19.14
C PHE A 23 0.78 15.43 -17.95
N GLY A 24 1.24 14.66 -16.95
CA GLY A 24 0.42 14.31 -15.79
C GLY A 24 -0.05 15.50 -14.96
N GLU A 25 0.64 16.64 -15.04
CA GLU A 25 0.22 17.88 -14.36
C GLU A 25 -0.85 18.66 -15.13
N GLU A 26 -1.03 18.41 -16.43
CA GLU A 26 -2.04 19.08 -17.25
C GLU A 26 -3.44 18.53 -16.90
N PRO A 27 -4.36 19.35 -16.35
CA PRO A 27 -5.64 18.86 -15.83
C PRO A 27 -6.48 18.09 -16.85
N GLU A 28 -6.52 18.58 -18.10
CA GLU A 28 -7.30 17.96 -19.18
C GLU A 28 -6.78 16.58 -19.54
N LEU A 29 -5.45 16.45 -19.70
CA LEU A 29 -4.83 15.16 -20.03
C LEU A 29 -4.86 14.19 -18.85
N ARG A 30 -4.74 14.69 -17.62
CA ARG A 30 -4.90 13.88 -16.42
C ARG A 30 -6.30 13.28 -16.31
N SER A 31 -7.34 14.07 -16.59
CA SER A 31 -8.73 13.57 -16.61
C SER A 31 -8.91 12.47 -17.67
N LEU A 32 -8.42 12.71 -18.89
CA LEU A 32 -8.47 11.70 -19.97
C LEU A 32 -7.70 10.42 -19.63
N LEU A 33 -6.60 10.51 -18.89
CA LEU A 33 -5.88 9.32 -18.42
C LEU A 33 -6.70 8.55 -17.38
N LEU A 34 -7.31 9.25 -16.41
CA LEU A 34 -8.10 8.62 -15.35
C LEU A 34 -9.37 7.92 -15.84
N GLU A 35 -9.89 8.28 -17.01
CA GLU A 35 -11.02 7.61 -17.66
C GLU A 35 -10.66 6.26 -18.28
N ARG A 36 -9.39 5.87 -18.29
CA ARG A 36 -8.93 4.62 -18.90
C ARG A 36 -8.79 3.48 -17.90
N ASP A 37 -9.30 2.31 -18.27
CA ASP A 37 -9.17 1.08 -17.47
C ASP A 37 -7.84 0.34 -17.69
N ASP A 38 -7.08 0.69 -18.73
CA ASP A 38 -5.84 0.00 -19.14
C ASP A 38 -4.54 0.64 -18.60
N LEU A 39 -4.66 1.51 -17.59
CA LEU A 39 -3.52 2.19 -16.99
C LEU A 39 -2.61 1.22 -16.23
N PRO A 40 -1.30 1.19 -16.52
CA PRO A 40 -0.33 0.44 -15.71
C PRO A 40 -0.29 0.92 -14.26
N ALA A 41 -0.05 0.01 -13.32
CA ALA A 41 -0.07 0.30 -11.89
C ALA A 41 0.87 1.43 -11.46
N ASP A 42 2.05 1.56 -12.07
CA ASP A 42 2.99 2.65 -11.83
C ASP A 42 2.46 4.02 -12.32
N VAL A 43 1.70 4.03 -13.42
CA VAL A 43 1.00 5.22 -13.90
C VAL A 43 -0.16 5.58 -12.98
N ARG A 44 -0.98 4.59 -12.57
CA ARG A 44 -2.07 4.80 -11.60
C ARG A 44 -1.53 5.43 -10.31
N HIS A 45 -0.42 4.90 -9.80
CA HIS A 45 0.26 5.42 -8.63
C HIS A 45 0.71 6.89 -8.82
N THR A 46 1.36 7.19 -9.95
CA THR A 46 1.79 8.57 -10.26
C THR A 46 0.60 9.53 -10.31
N LEU A 47 -0.50 9.13 -10.93
CA LEU A 47 -1.71 9.94 -11.00
C LEU A 47 -2.37 10.16 -9.64
N VAL A 48 -2.36 9.17 -8.74
CA VAL A 48 -2.83 9.33 -7.36
C VAL A 48 -2.10 10.47 -6.66
N LEU A 49 -0.77 10.53 -6.76
CA LEU A 49 0.01 11.59 -6.15
C LEU A 49 -0.33 12.97 -6.74
N LEU A 50 -0.39 13.08 -8.07
CA LEU A 50 -0.66 14.33 -8.77
C LEU A 50 -2.08 14.86 -8.51
N VAL A 51 -3.08 13.97 -8.48
CA VAL A 51 -4.46 14.31 -8.12
C VAL A 51 -4.54 14.72 -6.66
N GLY A 52 -3.87 13.96 -5.78
CA GLY A 52 -3.80 14.27 -4.36
C GLY A 52 -3.27 15.68 -4.12
N GLU A 53 -2.14 16.03 -4.72
CA GLU A 53 -1.54 17.37 -4.59
C GLU A 53 -2.43 18.47 -5.17
N ALA A 54 -3.06 18.22 -6.32
CA ALA A 54 -4.03 19.15 -6.90
C ALA A 54 -5.26 19.38 -6.00
N LEU A 55 -5.74 18.34 -5.31
CA LEU A 55 -6.85 18.44 -4.36
C LEU A 55 -6.44 19.17 -3.08
N ALA A 56 -5.26 18.87 -2.53
CA ALA A 56 -4.75 19.56 -1.33
C ALA A 56 -4.50 21.05 -1.56
N SER A 57 -4.13 21.45 -2.79
CA SER A 57 -3.83 22.82 -3.19
C SER A 57 -5.05 23.59 -3.72
N ALA A 58 -6.19 22.93 -3.93
CA ALA A 58 -7.40 23.57 -4.43
C ALA A 58 -7.93 24.64 -3.46
N GLY A 59 -8.15 25.85 -3.97
CA GLY A 59 -8.57 27.00 -3.15
C GLY A 59 -9.90 26.78 -2.40
N ILE A 60 -10.79 25.92 -2.90
CA ILE A 60 -12.06 25.56 -2.23
C ILE A 60 -11.80 24.80 -0.93
N VAL A 61 -10.79 23.91 -0.91
CA VAL A 61 -10.43 23.11 0.27
C VAL A 61 -9.88 24.00 1.39
N GLY A 62 -9.10 25.02 1.04
CA GLY A 62 -8.57 26.01 1.99
C GLY A 62 -9.63 26.88 2.67
N GLN A 63 -10.86 26.96 2.14
CA GLN A 63 -11.97 27.66 2.77
C GLN A 63 -12.72 26.81 3.82
N VAL A 64 -12.56 25.48 3.78
CA VAL A 64 -13.31 24.55 4.62
C VAL A 64 -12.42 23.91 5.70
N ILE A 65 -11.15 23.65 5.37
CA ILE A 65 -10.19 23.02 6.29
C ILE A 65 -8.81 23.67 6.20
N THR A 66 -7.99 23.47 7.23
CA THR A 66 -6.60 23.95 7.22
C THR A 66 -5.77 23.19 6.17
N ALA A 67 -4.79 23.86 5.56
CA ALA A 67 -3.90 23.24 4.59
C ALA A 67 -3.15 22.01 5.15
N ALA A 68 -2.82 22.03 6.44
CA ALA A 68 -2.23 20.88 7.12
C ALA A 68 -3.18 19.68 7.15
N ARG A 69 -4.47 19.91 7.44
CA ARG A 69 -5.48 18.85 7.45
C ARG A 69 -5.76 18.31 6.05
N ALA A 70 -5.81 19.18 5.04
CA ALA A 70 -6.00 18.79 3.65
C ALA A 70 -4.87 17.86 3.17
N ARG A 71 -3.61 18.25 3.43
CA ARG A 71 -2.43 17.42 3.12
C ARG A 71 -2.48 16.07 3.81
N GLN A 72 -2.85 16.03 5.09
CA GLN A 72 -2.96 14.76 5.82
C GLN A 72 -4.01 13.83 5.19
N ILE A 73 -5.19 14.35 4.84
CA ILE A 73 -6.25 13.54 4.20
C ILE A 73 -5.77 12.99 2.86
N VAL A 74 -5.11 13.82 2.06
CA VAL A 74 -4.55 13.40 0.77
C VAL A 74 -3.48 12.34 0.93
N GLN A 75 -2.59 12.49 1.92
CA GLN A 75 -1.57 11.50 2.23
C GLN A 75 -2.20 10.16 2.60
N ASP A 76 -3.16 10.18 3.54
CA ASP A 76 -3.87 8.98 3.99
C ASP A 76 -4.62 8.29 2.81
N ALA A 77 -5.26 9.07 1.94
CA ALA A 77 -5.94 8.56 0.75
C ALA A 77 -4.96 7.98 -0.28
N SER A 78 -3.80 8.61 -0.45
CA SER A 78 -2.76 8.13 -1.36
C SER A 78 -2.17 6.81 -0.88
N GLU A 79 -1.88 6.68 0.42
CA GLU A 79 -1.39 5.43 1.03
C GLU A 79 -2.40 4.28 0.87
N ALA A 80 -3.69 4.56 1.07
CA ALA A 80 -4.75 3.59 0.83
C ALA A 80 -4.83 3.17 -0.64
N ALA A 81 -4.75 4.14 -1.57
CA ALA A 81 -4.76 3.87 -3.00
C ALA A 81 -3.54 3.05 -3.45
N VAL A 82 -2.34 3.34 -2.95
CA VAL A 82 -1.13 2.56 -3.26
C VAL A 82 -1.31 1.10 -2.83
N THR A 83 -1.91 0.85 -1.66
CA THR A 83 -2.19 -0.51 -1.17
C THR A 83 -3.18 -1.25 -2.06
N LEU A 84 -4.21 -0.56 -2.57
CA LEU A 84 -5.18 -1.13 -3.51
C LEU A 84 -4.50 -1.49 -4.84
N ILE A 85 -3.77 -0.54 -5.43
CA ILE A 85 -3.01 -0.72 -6.67
C ILE A 85 -2.02 -1.89 -6.54
N ALA A 86 -1.29 -1.97 -5.42
CA ALA A 86 -0.37 -3.06 -5.12
C ALA A 86 -1.09 -4.42 -5.03
N GLY A 87 -2.33 -4.43 -4.56
CA GLY A 87 -3.17 -5.63 -4.47
C GLY A 87 -3.72 -6.14 -5.80
N GLU A 88 -3.87 -5.26 -6.78
CA GLU A 88 -4.34 -5.59 -8.14
C GLU A 88 -3.19 -5.96 -9.08
N ALA A 89 -2.01 -5.38 -8.85
CA ALA A 89 -0.84 -5.58 -9.69
C ALA A 89 -0.38 -7.05 -9.72
N SER A 90 -0.21 -7.59 -10.93
CA SER A 90 0.13 -9.00 -11.16
C SER A 90 1.26 -9.18 -12.16
N GLY A 91 1.95 -10.33 -12.07
CA GLY A 91 3.05 -10.68 -12.98
C GLY A 91 4.09 -9.57 -13.13
N GLN A 92 4.38 -9.19 -14.39
CA GLN A 92 5.39 -8.18 -14.70
C GLN A 92 5.01 -6.76 -14.23
N GLU A 93 3.72 -6.44 -14.17
CA GLU A 93 3.24 -5.13 -13.69
C GLU A 93 3.64 -4.90 -12.23
N ARG A 94 3.55 -5.95 -11.41
CA ARG A 94 3.98 -5.91 -10.00
C ARG A 94 5.47 -5.60 -9.87
N SER A 95 6.33 -6.27 -10.63
CA SER A 95 7.76 -6.02 -10.60
C SER A 95 8.10 -4.58 -11.01
N TYR A 96 7.40 -4.05 -12.04
CA TYR A 96 7.56 -2.65 -12.43
C TYR A 96 7.11 -1.67 -11.33
N LEU A 97 5.97 -1.94 -10.69
CA LEU A 97 5.46 -1.09 -9.62
C LEU A 97 6.40 -1.11 -8.40
N VAL A 98 6.91 -2.27 -7.99
CA VAL A 98 7.87 -2.37 -6.88
C VAL A 98 9.13 -1.56 -7.17
N GLU A 99 9.70 -1.70 -8.37
CA GLU A 99 10.86 -0.92 -8.79
C GLU A 99 10.55 0.59 -8.83
N HIS A 100 9.36 0.96 -9.32
CA HIS A 100 8.90 2.34 -9.33
C HIS A 100 8.81 2.91 -7.90
N LEU A 101 8.13 2.23 -6.97
CA LEU A 101 8.02 2.67 -5.57
C LEU A 101 9.38 2.74 -4.88
N ARG A 102 10.29 1.80 -5.16
CA ARG A 102 11.66 1.84 -4.63
C ARG A 102 12.40 3.11 -5.06
N ARG A 103 12.36 3.45 -6.36
CA ARG A 103 13.03 4.64 -6.91
C ARG A 103 12.51 5.94 -6.32
N HIS A 104 11.23 5.97 -5.94
CA HIS A 104 10.60 7.12 -5.29
C HIS A 104 10.67 7.07 -3.75
N SER A 105 11.42 6.13 -3.16
CA SER A 105 11.55 5.95 -1.71
C SER A 105 10.23 5.73 -0.97
N GLN A 106 9.26 5.12 -1.64
CA GLN A 106 7.92 4.86 -1.08
C GLN A 106 7.75 3.44 -0.54
N LEU A 107 8.76 2.58 -0.66
CA LEU A 107 8.82 1.31 0.07
C LEU A 107 9.23 1.56 1.53
N THR A 108 8.45 2.35 2.25
CA THR A 108 8.71 2.71 3.65
C THR A 108 8.43 1.52 4.59
N PRO A 109 9.06 1.48 5.78
CA PRO A 109 8.75 0.44 6.78
C PRO A 109 7.26 0.40 7.15
N ALA A 110 6.60 1.54 7.27
CA ALA A 110 5.15 1.62 7.50
C ALA A 110 4.36 0.94 6.40
N PHE A 111 4.61 1.29 5.13
CA PHE A 111 3.91 0.71 3.98
C PHE A 111 4.17 -0.80 3.85
N LEU A 112 5.41 -1.23 4.05
CA LEU A 112 5.76 -2.65 4.03
C LEU A 112 5.06 -3.43 5.17
N LEU A 113 4.95 -2.84 6.37
CA LEU A 113 4.22 -3.45 7.48
C LEU A 113 2.72 -3.53 7.18
N GLN A 114 2.15 -2.51 6.55
CA GLN A 114 0.75 -2.50 6.11
C GLN A 114 0.47 -3.62 5.09
N LEU A 115 1.34 -3.81 4.09
CA LEU A 115 1.23 -4.90 3.12
C LEU A 115 1.28 -6.28 3.79
N LEU A 116 2.18 -6.44 4.77
CA LEU A 116 2.25 -7.67 5.56
C LEU A 116 0.95 -7.91 6.33
N CYS A 117 0.46 -6.91 7.06
CA CYS A 117 -0.74 -7.04 7.88
C CYS A 117 -2.01 -7.27 7.04
N THR A 118 -2.15 -6.59 5.91
CA THR A 118 -3.27 -6.78 4.96
C THR A 118 -3.21 -8.09 4.19
N GLY A 119 -2.11 -8.85 4.30
CA GLY A 119 -1.97 -10.13 3.60
C GLY A 119 -1.66 -10.00 2.11
N LYS A 120 -1.19 -8.84 1.65
CA LYS A 120 -0.70 -8.63 0.27
C LYS A 120 0.70 -9.25 0.10
N LEU A 121 0.82 -10.53 0.46
CA LEU A 121 2.09 -11.27 0.57
C LEU A 121 2.84 -11.38 -0.76
N ASP A 122 2.09 -11.44 -1.85
CA ASP A 122 2.61 -11.45 -3.21
C ASP A 122 3.44 -10.19 -3.50
N PHE A 123 2.86 -9.01 -3.27
CA PHE A 123 3.54 -7.73 -3.42
C PHE A 123 4.66 -7.56 -2.39
N PHE A 124 4.39 -7.94 -1.14
CA PHE A 124 5.38 -7.88 -0.06
C PHE A 124 6.62 -8.73 -0.36
N SER A 125 6.44 -9.94 -0.90
CA SER A 125 7.54 -10.84 -1.25
C SER A 125 8.37 -10.31 -2.43
N GLU A 126 7.72 -9.70 -3.42
CA GLU A 126 8.40 -9.02 -4.54
C GLU A 126 9.19 -7.80 -4.04
N ALA A 127 8.61 -7.00 -3.14
CA ALA A 127 9.31 -5.87 -2.52
C ALA A 127 10.53 -6.32 -1.69
N MET A 128 10.38 -7.38 -0.88
CA MET A 128 11.49 -7.95 -0.12
C MET A 128 12.57 -8.56 -1.03
N SER A 129 12.19 -9.21 -2.13
CA SER A 129 13.10 -9.70 -3.17
C SER A 129 13.91 -8.55 -3.78
N ASN A 130 13.24 -7.49 -4.23
CA ASN A 130 13.88 -6.32 -4.84
C ASN A 130 14.82 -5.59 -3.86
N LEU A 131 14.42 -5.43 -2.59
CA LEU A 131 15.22 -4.74 -1.57
C LEU A 131 16.40 -5.58 -1.06
N SER A 132 16.23 -6.88 -0.86
CA SER A 132 17.29 -7.79 -0.34
C SER A 132 18.23 -8.31 -1.42
N GLY A 133 17.83 -8.29 -2.69
CA GLY A 133 18.54 -8.91 -3.81
C GLY A 133 18.47 -10.44 -3.80
N LEU A 134 17.65 -11.05 -2.95
CA LEU A 134 17.42 -12.50 -2.91
C LEU A 134 16.31 -12.88 -3.89
N GLU A 135 16.38 -14.10 -4.45
CA GLU A 135 15.29 -14.59 -5.30
C GLU A 135 13.96 -14.67 -4.55
N GLU A 136 12.88 -14.29 -5.23
CA GLU A 136 11.51 -14.26 -4.68
C GLU A 136 11.10 -15.59 -4.05
N ARG A 137 11.44 -16.72 -4.69
CA ARG A 137 11.17 -18.07 -4.17
C ARG A 137 11.83 -18.29 -2.80
N ARG A 138 13.06 -17.79 -2.62
CA ARG A 138 13.80 -17.89 -1.36
C ARG A 138 13.17 -16.99 -0.30
N VAL A 139 12.80 -15.76 -0.67
CA VAL A 139 12.10 -14.82 0.21
C VAL A 139 10.79 -15.43 0.71
N ARG A 140 9.94 -15.93 -0.18
CA ARG A 140 8.67 -16.60 0.17
C ARG A 140 8.88 -17.76 1.13
N SER A 141 9.90 -18.60 0.88
CA SER A 141 10.24 -19.71 1.79
C SER A 141 10.67 -19.22 3.18
N ILE A 142 11.49 -18.17 3.26
CA ILE A 142 11.91 -17.58 4.54
C ILE A 142 10.71 -17.00 5.29
N LEU A 143 9.81 -16.28 4.60
CA LEU A 143 8.63 -15.68 5.22
C LEU A 143 7.64 -16.73 5.71
N ALA A 144 7.41 -17.81 4.95
CA ALA A 144 6.47 -18.86 5.32
C ALA A 144 6.97 -19.73 6.48
N THR A 145 8.19 -20.27 6.39
CA THR A 145 8.68 -21.32 7.31
C THR A 145 10.09 -21.09 7.85
N GLY A 146 10.73 -19.97 7.49
CA GLY A 146 12.09 -19.67 7.91
C GLY A 146 12.22 -19.52 9.43
N ARG A 147 13.32 -20.03 9.99
CA ARG A 147 13.69 -19.82 11.41
C ARG A 147 13.92 -18.33 11.68
N ASN A 148 13.80 -17.91 12.94
CA ASN A 148 13.96 -16.50 13.35
C ASN A 148 15.25 -15.85 12.84
N HIS A 149 16.38 -16.58 12.81
CA HIS A 149 17.63 -16.04 12.27
C HIS A 149 17.57 -15.76 10.76
N ALA A 150 16.87 -16.59 9.98
CA ALA A 150 16.72 -16.37 8.54
C ALA A 150 15.78 -15.20 8.25
N VAL A 151 14.69 -15.07 9.01
CA VAL A 151 13.76 -13.93 8.92
C VAL A 151 14.46 -12.63 9.30
N LYS A 152 15.23 -12.64 10.40
CA LYS A 152 16.02 -11.50 10.83
C LYS A 152 17.04 -11.08 9.76
N ALA A 153 17.76 -12.03 9.18
CA ALA A 153 18.74 -11.76 8.14
C ALA A 153 18.09 -11.18 6.86
N LEU A 154 16.93 -11.68 6.46
CA LEU A 154 16.16 -11.14 5.33
C LEU A 154 15.81 -9.67 5.56
N TYR A 155 15.23 -9.33 6.73
CA TYR A 155 14.85 -7.96 7.03
C TYR A 155 16.05 -7.02 7.16
N GLN A 156 17.16 -7.49 7.73
CA GLN A 156 18.40 -6.71 7.75
C GLN A 156 18.94 -6.44 6.35
N SER A 157 18.89 -7.45 5.46
CA SER A 157 19.32 -7.29 4.07
C SER A 157 18.42 -6.37 3.24
N SER A 158 17.13 -6.21 3.62
CA SER A 158 16.22 -5.26 2.98
C SER A 158 16.31 -3.84 3.54
N GLY A 159 17.22 -3.59 4.48
CA GLY A 159 17.48 -2.27 5.06
C GLY A 159 16.74 -1.98 6.37
N LEU A 160 16.01 -2.95 6.93
CA LEU A 160 15.35 -2.79 8.23
C LEU A 160 16.34 -3.01 9.37
N SER A 161 16.34 -2.10 10.34
CA SER A 161 17.23 -2.14 11.49
C SER A 161 16.54 -1.61 12.75
N GLY A 162 17.20 -1.75 13.90
CA GLY A 162 16.71 -1.25 15.18
C GLY A 162 15.34 -1.81 15.57
N SER A 163 14.48 -0.95 16.09
CA SER A 163 13.12 -1.26 16.54
C SER A 163 12.21 -1.75 15.41
N ALA A 164 12.37 -1.22 14.18
CA ALA A 164 11.58 -1.65 13.03
C ALA A 164 11.79 -3.15 12.74
N LEU A 165 13.02 -3.63 12.85
CA LEU A 165 13.31 -5.05 12.71
C LEU A 165 12.53 -5.92 13.70
N GLU A 166 12.37 -5.46 14.95
CA GLU A 166 11.62 -6.18 15.98
C GLU A 166 10.13 -6.24 15.64
N VAL A 167 9.55 -5.12 15.19
CA VAL A 167 8.15 -5.05 14.74
C VAL A 167 7.89 -6.04 13.60
N PHE A 168 8.76 -6.08 12.60
CA PHE A 168 8.60 -6.98 11.45
C PHE A 168 8.74 -8.46 11.80
N ILE A 169 9.68 -8.80 12.70
CA ILE A 169 9.82 -10.18 13.19
C ILE A 169 8.54 -10.61 13.92
N GLU A 170 8.02 -9.76 14.80
CA GLU A 170 6.80 -10.03 15.56
C GLU A 170 5.58 -10.13 14.64
N ALA A 171 5.43 -9.19 13.69
CA ALA A 171 4.36 -9.23 12.69
C ALA A 171 4.38 -10.54 11.89
N THR A 172 5.55 -10.99 11.45
CA THR A 172 5.71 -12.27 10.72
C THR A 172 5.29 -13.46 11.57
N ARG A 173 5.68 -13.47 12.85
CA ARG A 173 5.32 -14.52 13.81
C ARG A 173 3.81 -14.58 14.00
N LEU A 174 3.17 -13.43 14.20
CA LEU A 174 1.72 -13.32 14.36
C LEU A 174 0.98 -13.77 13.09
N TRP A 175 1.47 -13.37 11.91
CA TRP A 175 0.86 -13.75 10.65
C TRP A 175 0.92 -15.27 10.40
N ARG A 176 2.05 -15.91 10.74
CA ARG A 176 2.16 -17.39 10.67
C ARG A 176 1.16 -18.09 11.59
N GLN A 177 1.03 -17.61 12.83
CA GLN A 177 0.06 -18.14 13.78
C GLN A 177 -1.38 -17.96 13.29
N ALA A 178 -1.67 -16.81 12.67
CA ALA A 178 -2.99 -16.52 12.14
C ALA A 178 -3.30 -17.34 10.87
N ALA A 179 -2.30 -17.66 10.04
CA ALA A 179 -2.46 -18.52 8.87
C ALA A 179 -2.81 -19.98 9.20
N GLU A 180 -2.49 -20.43 10.42
CA GLU A 180 -2.86 -21.76 10.93
C GLU A 180 -4.31 -21.81 11.47
N MET A 181 -4.98 -20.65 11.63
CA MET A 181 -6.33 -20.56 12.19
C MET A 181 -7.41 -20.74 11.10
N PRO A 182 -8.43 -21.60 11.31
CA PRO A 182 -9.49 -21.85 10.30
C PRO A 182 -10.49 -20.69 10.09
N TYR A 183 -10.54 -19.72 11.00
CA TYR A 183 -11.59 -18.68 11.01
C TYR A 183 -11.00 -17.31 10.67
N GLY A 184 -11.64 -16.62 9.71
CA GLY A 184 -11.22 -15.30 9.21
C GLY A 184 -11.06 -14.25 10.32
N GLY A 185 -10.24 -13.24 10.07
CA GLY A 185 -9.89 -12.20 11.05
C GLY A 185 -8.40 -12.12 11.40
N ALA A 186 -7.55 -12.86 10.69
CA ALA A 186 -6.09 -12.82 10.82
C ALA A 186 -5.52 -11.39 10.80
N ILE A 187 -5.97 -10.56 9.87
CA ILE A 187 -5.55 -9.16 9.73
C ILE A 187 -5.81 -8.37 11.02
N GLN A 188 -7.04 -8.47 11.55
CA GLN A 188 -7.44 -7.74 12.75
C GLN A 188 -6.66 -8.20 13.98
N GLN A 189 -6.55 -9.51 14.18
CA GLN A 189 -5.82 -10.07 15.32
C GLN A 189 -4.32 -9.71 15.28
N VAL A 190 -3.70 -9.76 14.10
CA VAL A 190 -2.29 -9.36 13.92
C VAL A 190 -2.13 -7.88 14.25
N ALA A 191 -2.97 -7.02 13.68
CA ALA A 191 -2.90 -5.59 13.89
C ALA A 191 -3.15 -5.18 15.36
N GLU A 192 -4.19 -5.71 16.01
CA GLU A 192 -4.49 -5.44 17.43
C GLU A 192 -3.35 -5.91 18.35
N ARG A 193 -2.75 -7.08 18.08
CA ARG A 193 -1.61 -7.58 18.87
C ARG A 193 -0.36 -6.74 18.68
N LEU A 194 -0.09 -6.27 17.45
CA LEU A 194 1.03 -5.37 17.19
C LEU A 194 0.87 -4.06 17.94
N LEU A 195 -0.31 -3.42 17.84
CA LEU A 195 -0.62 -2.20 18.58
C LEU A 195 -0.49 -2.40 20.09
N GLY A 196 -0.99 -3.50 20.63
CA GLY A 196 -0.84 -3.82 22.05
C GLY A 196 0.63 -3.95 22.47
N THR A 197 1.43 -4.65 21.68
CA THR A 197 2.84 -4.95 21.99
C THR A 197 3.75 -3.72 21.87
N PHE A 198 3.50 -2.85 20.89
CA PHE A 198 4.34 -1.69 20.58
C PHE A 198 3.69 -0.34 20.95
N SER A 199 2.61 -0.35 21.74
CA SER A 199 1.89 0.86 22.20
C SER A 199 2.77 1.88 22.93
N ASN A 200 3.79 1.42 23.66
CA ASN A 200 4.70 2.27 24.45
C ASN A 200 5.97 2.69 23.70
N ALA A 201 6.07 2.43 22.40
CA ALA A 201 7.26 2.73 21.60
C ALA A 201 7.35 4.21 21.17
N GLU A 202 6.86 5.14 21.99
CA GLU A 202 6.79 6.59 21.71
C GLU A 202 8.16 7.23 21.40
N SER A 203 9.25 6.56 21.77
CA SER A 203 10.61 7.07 21.58
C SER A 203 11.14 6.91 20.16
N ASP A 204 10.53 6.07 19.32
CA ASP A 204 10.99 5.79 17.97
C ASP A 204 9.96 6.23 16.91
N THR A 205 10.32 7.27 16.15
CA THR A 205 9.46 7.85 15.11
C THR A 205 9.03 6.81 14.06
N ASN A 206 9.91 5.88 13.68
CA ASN A 206 9.56 4.87 12.68
C ASN A 206 8.48 3.93 13.23
N VAL A 207 8.62 3.51 14.49
CA VAL A 207 7.62 2.64 15.14
C VAL A 207 6.30 3.36 15.33
N TYR A 208 6.35 4.63 15.71
CA TYR A 208 5.16 5.46 15.80
C TYR A 208 4.42 5.54 14.45
N GLU A 209 5.12 5.81 13.35
CA GLU A 209 4.54 5.85 12.00
C GLU A 209 3.94 4.49 11.60
N MET A 210 4.66 3.40 11.86
CA MET A 210 4.17 2.04 11.64
C MET A 210 2.87 1.77 12.42
N MET A 211 2.84 2.07 13.72
CA MET A 211 1.66 1.83 14.55
C MET A 211 0.49 2.73 14.15
N SER A 212 0.74 4.00 13.84
CA SER A 212 -0.28 4.92 13.33
C SER A 212 -0.90 4.42 12.03
N MET A 213 -0.09 3.90 11.10
CA MET A 213 -0.59 3.31 9.85
C MET A 213 -1.44 2.06 10.11
N ILE A 214 -1.04 1.19 11.04
CA ILE A 214 -1.79 -0.01 11.41
C ILE A 214 -3.11 0.33 12.11
N GLU A 215 -3.14 1.35 12.97
CA GLU A 215 -4.37 1.84 13.60
C GLU A 215 -5.36 2.36 12.55
N LYS A 216 -4.89 3.19 11.60
CA LYS A 216 -5.72 3.67 10.49
C LYS A 216 -6.29 2.53 9.66
N LEU A 217 -5.47 1.51 9.37
CA LEU A 217 -5.91 0.32 8.64
C LEU A 217 -7.04 -0.42 9.37
N LEU A 218 -6.94 -0.61 10.68
CA LEU A 218 -7.99 -1.25 11.48
C LEU A 218 -9.30 -0.45 11.43
N ILE A 219 -9.22 0.87 11.54
CA ILE A 219 -10.41 1.74 11.45
C ILE A 219 -11.09 1.59 10.09
N VAL A 220 -10.31 1.53 9.00
CA VAL A 220 -10.83 1.35 7.65
C VAL A 220 -11.47 -0.04 7.49
N ASP A 221 -10.79 -1.11 7.92
CA ASP A 221 -11.30 -2.49 7.86
C ASP A 221 -12.61 -2.65 8.66
N GLN A 222 -12.65 -2.13 9.89
CA GLN A 222 -13.86 -2.15 10.73
C GLN A 222 -15.04 -1.43 10.05
N ARG A 223 -14.80 -0.26 9.47
CA ARG A 223 -15.84 0.49 8.74
C ARG A 223 -16.35 -0.27 7.52
N GLN A 224 -15.45 -0.92 6.78
CA GLN A 224 -15.81 -1.67 5.59
C GLN A 224 -16.65 -2.90 5.93
N ARG A 225 -16.28 -3.64 6.99
CA ARG A 225 -17.09 -4.77 7.50
C ARG A 225 -18.45 -4.34 8.02
N ALA A 226 -18.53 -3.21 8.72
CA ALA A 226 -19.81 -2.68 9.19
C ALA A 226 -20.75 -2.33 8.03
N ARG A 227 -20.21 -1.80 6.92
CA ARG A 227 -20.98 -1.52 5.70
C ARG A 227 -21.45 -2.80 5.02
N SER A 228 -20.56 -3.77 4.81
CA SER A 228 -20.94 -5.04 4.17
C SER A 228 -22.01 -5.79 4.97
N PHE A 229 -21.89 -5.82 6.30
CA PHE A 229 -22.91 -6.41 7.16
C PHE A 229 -24.26 -5.68 7.09
N ALA A 230 -24.25 -4.34 7.02
CA ALA A 230 -25.48 -3.58 6.84
C ALA A 230 -26.13 -3.84 5.47
N GLU A 231 -25.33 -3.95 4.41
CA GLU A 231 -25.78 -4.29 3.06
C GLU A 231 -26.38 -5.71 2.99
N GLU A 232 -25.74 -6.69 3.66
CA GLU A 232 -26.25 -8.05 3.80
C GLU A 232 -27.61 -8.08 4.52
N LEU A 233 -27.74 -7.37 5.66
CA LEU A 233 -29.01 -7.27 6.38
C LEU A 233 -30.12 -6.61 5.56
N ILE A 234 -29.78 -5.61 4.74
CA ILE A 234 -30.73 -4.96 3.83
C ILE A 234 -31.15 -5.93 2.71
N ALA A 235 -30.21 -6.72 2.18
CA ALA A 235 -30.48 -7.71 1.14
C ALA A 235 -31.31 -8.91 1.67
N GLU A 236 -31.11 -9.34 2.91
CA GLU A 236 -31.92 -10.37 3.57
C GLU A 236 -33.33 -9.90 3.93
N ALA A 237 -33.53 -8.58 4.07
CA ALA A 237 -34.83 -7.98 4.39
C ALA A 237 -35.67 -7.59 3.15
N ALA A 238 -35.13 -7.73 1.94
CA ALA A 238 -35.77 -7.39 0.66
C ALA A 238 -36.33 -8.63 -0.06
#